data_AF-A0A376F6C6-F1
#
_entry.id   AF-A0A376F6C6-F1
#
_cell.length_a   1.000
_cell.length_b   1.000
_cell.length_c   1.000
_cell.angle_alpha   90.00
_cell.angle_beta   90.00
_cell.angle_gamma   90.00
#
_symmetry.space_group_name_H-M   'P 1'
#
loop_
_entity.id
_entity.type
_entity.pdbx_description
1 polymer ?
#
loop_
_entity_poly.entity_id
_entity_poly.type
_entity_poly.pdbx_seq_one_letter_code
_entity_poly.pdbx_strand_id
1 'polypeptide(L)'
;MKKIAIIGSGPTGIYTFYHLLKNSAPLSVSIFEQSEDAGVGMPYNDDDNSRLMLANIASIEIPPIFITYLDWLKEQSDAHLARFKVDKARLHDRQFLPRLLLGEYFRDSFLSIVKEAKRLEFHVDVHESAKVTDIIPTTTGVTLSVNGSVLPEQFDLAVIATGHVWPEEDEATRTFFPSPWSGLMDASIPSCRVGIMGTSLSGLDAAMAVVMQHGEFRDDKFVLDKGSDALKIVLMSRTGILPEADFYCPIPYEPLSVLTEGAAESEIAKGSDGLLDRIFTLMVKELQLADPTWCEKISAA
;
A
#
# COMPACT_ATOMS: atom_id res chain seq x y z
N MET A 1 -24.79 -11.38 -18.94
CA MET A 1 -24.16 -10.73 -17.77
C MET A 1 -22.83 -10.18 -18.23
N LYS A 2 -22.50 -8.93 -17.94
CA LYS A 2 -21.22 -8.33 -18.36
C LYS A 2 -20.07 -9.00 -17.61
N LYS A 3 -19.02 -9.40 -18.32
CA LYS A 3 -17.84 -10.11 -17.83
C LYS A 3 -16.68 -9.15 -17.61
N ILE A 4 -16.14 -9.13 -16.40
CA ILE A 4 -15.02 -8.28 -16.01
C ILE A 4 -13.91 -9.15 -15.45
N ALA A 5 -12.71 -9.02 -16.00
CA ALA A 5 -11.51 -9.57 -15.37
C ALA A 5 -10.86 -8.51 -14.46
N ILE A 6 -10.39 -8.92 -13.28
CA ILE A 6 -9.55 -8.12 -12.39
C ILE A 6 -8.21 -8.85 -12.26
N ILE A 7 -7.12 -8.17 -12.60
CA ILE A 7 -5.78 -8.76 -12.67
C ILE A 7 -4.95 -8.20 -11.51
N GLY A 8 -4.71 -9.02 -10.49
CA GLY A 8 -4.14 -8.64 -9.21
C GLY A 8 -5.22 -8.44 -8.14
N SER A 9 -5.01 -9.05 -6.97
CA SER A 9 -5.96 -9.03 -5.85
C SER A 9 -5.43 -8.28 -4.61
N GLY A 10 -4.44 -7.40 -4.78
CA GLY A 10 -4.05 -6.43 -3.75
C GLY A 10 -5.10 -5.32 -3.55
N PRO A 11 -4.81 -4.30 -2.71
CA PRO A 11 -5.81 -3.29 -2.32
C PRO A 11 -6.57 -2.65 -3.50
N THR A 12 -5.87 -2.29 -4.59
CA THR A 12 -6.53 -1.73 -5.79
C THR A 12 -7.56 -2.69 -6.39
N GLY A 13 -7.24 -3.99 -6.49
CA GLY A 13 -8.15 -5.02 -6.99
C GLY A 13 -9.32 -5.24 -6.03
N ILE A 14 -9.05 -5.28 -4.72
CA ILE A 14 -10.06 -5.44 -3.67
C ILE A 14 -11.07 -4.29 -3.70
N TYR A 15 -10.61 -3.04 -3.68
CA TYR A 15 -11.51 -1.88 -3.72
C TYR A 15 -12.26 -1.79 -5.04
N THR A 16 -11.64 -2.16 -6.16
CA THR A 16 -12.33 -2.26 -7.45
C THR A 16 -13.48 -3.26 -7.35
N PHE A 17 -13.20 -4.48 -6.87
CA PHE A 17 -14.22 -5.52 -6.75
C PHE A 17 -15.34 -5.13 -5.79
N TYR A 18 -15.00 -4.57 -4.62
CA TYR A 18 -15.96 -4.06 -3.65
C TYR A 18 -16.89 -3.00 -4.25
N HIS A 19 -16.35 -2.07 -5.05
CA HIS A 19 -17.16 -1.03 -5.68
C HIS A 19 -18.04 -1.55 -6.82
N LEU A 20 -17.64 -2.63 -7.52
CA LEU A 20 -18.49 -3.26 -8.53
C LEU A 20 -19.78 -3.84 -7.94
N LEU A 21 -19.80 -4.20 -6.64
CA LEU A 21 -21.01 -4.64 -5.96
C LEU A 21 -22.10 -3.57 -5.88
N LYS A 22 -21.75 -2.29 -6.05
CA LYS A 22 -22.71 -1.17 -6.09
C LYS A 22 -23.48 -1.11 -7.42
N ASN A 23 -23.10 -1.92 -8.42
CA ASN A 23 -23.82 -1.96 -9.69
C ASN A 23 -25.24 -2.52 -9.50
N SER A 24 -26.22 -1.91 -10.15
CA SER A 24 -27.63 -2.29 -9.98
C SER A 24 -27.96 -3.68 -10.56
N ALA A 25 -27.19 -4.15 -11.53
CA ALA A 25 -27.30 -5.49 -12.10
C ALA A 25 -26.05 -6.32 -11.77
N PRO A 26 -26.21 -7.61 -11.40
CA PRO A 26 -25.09 -8.48 -11.10
C PRO A 26 -24.15 -8.64 -12.31
N LEU A 27 -22.86 -8.75 -12.03
CA LEU A 27 -21.77 -8.90 -12.99
C LEU A 27 -21.13 -10.28 -12.85
N SER A 28 -20.42 -10.71 -13.89
CA SER A 28 -19.53 -11.87 -13.85
C SER A 28 -18.11 -11.35 -13.69
N VAL A 29 -17.49 -11.61 -12.54
CA VAL A 29 -16.18 -11.08 -12.18
C VAL A 29 -15.20 -12.24 -12.01
N SER A 30 -14.14 -12.25 -12.79
CA SER A 30 -13.04 -13.20 -12.64
C SER A 30 -11.81 -12.47 -12.11
N ILE A 31 -11.29 -12.89 -10.96
CA ILE A 31 -10.13 -12.28 -10.31
C ILE A 31 -8.94 -13.22 -10.49
N PHE A 32 -7.82 -12.69 -10.97
CA PHE A 32 -6.58 -13.43 -11.19
C PHE A 32 -5.49 -12.94 -10.24
N GLU A 33 -4.97 -13.83 -9.41
CA GLU A 33 -3.87 -13.58 -8.49
C GLU A 33 -2.71 -14.51 -8.83
N GLN A 34 -1.49 -13.97 -8.93
CA GLN A 34 -0.30 -14.78 -9.21
C GLN A 34 0.18 -15.57 -8.00
N SER A 35 -0.02 -15.04 -6.79
CA SER A 35 0.35 -15.70 -5.54
C SER A 35 -0.60 -16.86 -5.19
N GLU A 36 -0.21 -17.68 -4.20
CA GLU A 36 -1.03 -18.79 -3.72
C GLU A 36 -2.36 -18.34 -3.11
N ASP A 37 -2.38 -17.15 -2.48
CA ASP A 37 -3.55 -16.63 -1.79
C ASP A 37 -3.99 -15.27 -2.35
N ALA A 38 -5.27 -15.15 -2.69
CA ALA A 38 -5.87 -13.90 -3.10
C ALA A 38 -6.21 -12.98 -1.92
N GLY A 39 -6.20 -11.68 -2.16
CA GLY A 39 -6.69 -10.66 -1.22
C GLY A 39 -5.65 -10.11 -0.24
N VAL A 40 -4.38 -10.50 -0.32
CA VAL A 40 -3.33 -9.97 0.57
C VAL A 40 -2.67 -8.74 -0.05
N GLY A 41 -2.19 -8.88 -1.29
CA GLY A 41 -1.32 -7.92 -1.95
C GLY A 41 0.15 -8.09 -1.54
N MET A 42 1.04 -8.03 -2.53
CA MET A 42 2.47 -8.33 -2.35
C MET A 42 3.17 -7.56 -1.20
N PRO A 43 2.92 -6.25 -0.96
CA PRO A 43 3.58 -5.53 0.15
C PRO A 43 3.18 -6.00 1.55
N TYR A 44 2.18 -6.86 1.68
CA TYR A 44 1.65 -7.33 2.97
C TYR A 44 1.75 -8.85 3.14
N ASN A 45 2.34 -9.55 2.17
CA ASN A 45 2.58 -10.99 2.25
C ASN A 45 3.74 -11.29 3.21
N ASP A 46 3.73 -12.48 3.80
CA ASP A 46 4.77 -12.96 4.73
C ASP A 46 6.10 -13.28 4.04
N ASP A 47 6.06 -13.74 2.79
CA ASP A 47 7.25 -13.94 1.95
C ASP A 47 8.11 -12.68 1.81
N ASP A 48 7.47 -11.51 1.80
CA ASP A 48 8.12 -10.21 1.56
C ASP A 48 8.27 -9.37 2.84
N ASN A 49 7.80 -9.85 4.01
CA ASN A 49 7.79 -9.03 5.22
C ASN A 49 8.16 -9.72 6.53
N SER A 50 8.96 -9.00 7.33
CA SER A 50 9.15 -9.30 8.74
C SER A 50 7.98 -8.78 9.59
N ARG A 51 7.66 -9.51 10.68
CA ARG A 51 6.62 -9.16 11.68
C ARG A 51 6.79 -7.80 12.34
N LEU A 52 7.95 -7.17 12.16
CA LEU A 52 8.32 -5.91 12.78
C LEU A 52 8.28 -4.73 11.81
N MET A 53 8.07 -4.98 10.51
CA MET A 53 7.89 -3.91 9.53
C MET A 53 6.50 -3.32 9.65
N LEU A 54 6.45 -2.01 9.89
CA LEU A 54 5.20 -1.27 10.07
C LEU A 54 4.62 -0.85 8.72
N ALA A 55 3.30 -0.91 8.61
CA ALA A 55 2.58 -0.23 7.54
C ALA A 55 2.81 1.27 7.65
N ASN A 56 2.93 1.94 6.51
CA ASN A 56 3.09 3.40 6.43
C ASN A 56 1.75 4.12 6.34
N ILE A 57 0.66 3.44 6.72
CA ILE A 57 -0.70 3.95 6.68
C ILE A 57 -1.42 3.49 7.96
N ALA A 58 -2.13 4.42 8.61
CA ALA A 58 -2.88 4.13 9.82
C ALA A 58 -4.34 3.77 9.50
N SER A 59 -5.04 3.16 10.46
CA SER A 59 -6.44 2.75 10.24
C SER A 59 -7.37 3.91 9.87
N ILE A 60 -7.10 5.12 10.35
CA ILE A 60 -7.92 6.31 10.07
C ILE A 60 -7.88 6.71 8.58
N GLU A 61 -6.82 6.32 7.87
CA GLU A 61 -6.61 6.65 6.45
C GLU A 61 -7.13 5.56 5.51
N ILE A 62 -7.33 4.33 6.01
CA ILE A 62 -7.79 3.19 5.23
C ILE A 62 -9.32 3.23 5.11
N PRO A 63 -9.90 3.37 3.90
CA PRO A 63 -11.35 3.34 3.73
C PRO A 63 -11.94 1.99 4.16
N PRO A 64 -13.04 1.95 4.93
CA PRO A 64 -13.57 0.69 5.43
C PRO A 64 -14.12 -0.20 4.31
N ILE A 65 -13.83 -1.49 4.41
CA ILE A 65 -14.49 -2.56 3.64
C ILE A 65 -15.41 -3.29 4.62
N PHE A 66 -16.69 -2.92 4.62
CA PHE A 66 -17.70 -3.27 5.63
C PHE A 66 -17.41 -2.78 7.07
N ILE A 67 -16.17 -2.91 7.54
CA ILE A 67 -15.66 -2.43 8.84
C ILE A 67 -14.31 -1.72 8.67
N THR A 68 -13.91 -0.93 9.66
CA THR A 68 -12.59 -0.29 9.69
C THR A 68 -11.49 -1.30 10.03
N TYR A 69 -10.23 -1.00 9.68
CA TYR A 69 -9.09 -1.83 10.08
C TYR A 69 -8.96 -1.91 11.61
N LEU A 70 -9.18 -0.80 12.33
CA LEU A 70 -9.19 -0.76 13.80
C LEU A 70 -10.27 -1.68 14.40
N ASP A 71 -11.47 -1.69 13.84
CA ASP A 71 -12.54 -2.56 14.33
C ASP A 71 -12.23 -4.03 14.07
N TRP A 72 -11.69 -4.36 12.88
CA TRP A 72 -11.20 -5.71 12.59
C TRP A 72 -10.09 -6.14 13.57
N LEU A 73 -9.14 -5.27 13.91
CA LEU A 73 -8.10 -5.54 14.90
C LEU A 73 -8.69 -5.84 16.29
N LYS A 74 -9.76 -5.13 16.67
CA LYS A 74 -10.47 -5.37 17.93
C LYS A 74 -11.23 -6.69 17.95
N GLU A 75 -11.51 -7.31 16.80
CA GLU A 75 -12.10 -8.65 16.74
C GLU A 75 -11.05 -9.76 16.93
N GLN A 76 -9.76 -9.47 16.69
CA GLN A 76 -8.68 -10.44 16.85
C GLN A 76 -8.41 -10.81 18.31
N SER A 77 -7.93 -12.03 18.56
CA SER A 77 -7.57 -12.46 19.91
C SER A 77 -6.30 -11.74 20.43
N ASP A 78 -6.22 -11.54 21.75
CA ASP A 78 -5.01 -10.96 22.38
C ASP A 78 -3.76 -11.80 22.08
N ALA A 79 -3.91 -13.13 22.05
CA ALA A 79 -2.81 -14.05 21.74
C ALA A 79 -2.30 -13.88 20.30
N HIS A 80 -3.18 -13.59 19.35
CA HIS A 80 -2.80 -13.33 17.96
C HIS A 80 -2.03 -12.01 17.83
N LEU A 81 -2.58 -10.92 18.35
CA LEU A 81 -1.94 -9.59 18.31
C LEU A 81 -0.60 -9.56 19.05
N ALA A 82 -0.48 -10.30 20.16
CA ALA A 82 0.78 -10.42 20.91
C ALA A 82 1.94 -11.01 20.08
N ARG A 83 1.66 -11.84 19.05
CA ARG A 83 2.69 -12.37 18.12
C ARG A 83 3.38 -11.27 17.31
N PHE A 84 2.70 -10.12 17.19
CA PHE A 84 3.16 -8.92 16.49
C PHE A 84 3.61 -7.82 17.46
N LYS A 85 3.74 -8.12 18.76
CA LYS A 85 4.00 -7.15 19.83
C LYS A 85 2.94 -6.03 19.90
N VAL A 86 1.70 -6.33 19.52
CA VAL A 86 0.57 -5.39 19.56
C VAL A 86 -0.26 -5.64 20.82
N ASP A 87 -0.43 -4.59 21.63
CA ASP A 87 -1.32 -4.60 22.79
C ASP A 87 -2.71 -4.10 22.40
N LYS A 88 -3.69 -5.02 22.43
CA LYS A 88 -5.08 -4.75 22.05
C LYS A 88 -5.70 -3.60 22.83
N ALA A 89 -5.35 -3.45 24.11
CA ALA A 89 -5.92 -2.41 24.98
C ALA A 89 -5.43 -0.99 24.62
N ARG A 90 -4.35 -0.88 23.84
CA ARG A 90 -3.73 0.39 23.43
C ARG A 90 -4.03 0.78 21.99
N LEU A 91 -4.80 -0.03 21.26
CA LEU A 91 -5.13 0.22 19.86
C LEU A 91 -5.88 1.55 19.70
N HIS A 92 -5.42 2.35 18.73
CA HIS A 92 -6.11 3.55 18.27
C HIS A 92 -5.94 3.71 16.75
N ASP A 93 -6.79 4.56 16.16
CA ASP A 93 -6.94 4.72 14.72
C ASP A 93 -5.72 5.33 14.00
N ARG A 94 -4.90 6.10 14.73
CA ARG A 94 -3.63 6.70 14.27
C ARG A 94 -2.37 5.84 14.50
N GLN A 95 -2.52 4.59 14.92
CA GLN A 95 -1.38 3.73 15.20
C GLN A 95 -0.86 3.08 13.92
N PHE A 96 0.46 3.13 13.71
CA PHE A 96 1.13 2.30 12.71
C PHE A 96 1.37 0.91 13.28
N LEU A 97 0.92 -0.11 12.55
CA LEU A 97 0.94 -1.51 12.96
C LEU A 97 1.67 -2.36 11.92
N PRO A 98 2.14 -3.57 12.28
CA PRO A 98 2.83 -4.44 11.35
C PRO A 98 2.07 -4.70 10.05
N ARG A 99 2.77 -4.65 8.91
CA ARG A 99 2.22 -4.83 7.55
C ARG A 99 1.45 -6.12 7.39
N LEU A 100 1.89 -7.18 8.06
CA LEU A 100 1.25 -8.49 8.00
C LEU A 100 -0.18 -8.47 8.57
N LEU A 101 -0.45 -7.72 9.64
CA LEU A 101 -1.82 -7.56 10.16
C LEU A 101 -2.73 -6.84 9.16
N LEU A 102 -2.17 -5.90 8.39
CA LEU A 102 -2.90 -5.21 7.34
C LEU A 102 -3.18 -6.16 6.15
N GLY A 103 -2.25 -7.06 5.82
CA GLY A 103 -2.46 -8.12 4.84
C GLY A 103 -3.56 -9.09 5.25
N GLU A 104 -3.58 -9.51 6.53
CA GLU A 104 -4.66 -10.33 7.09
C GLU A 104 -6.02 -9.63 7.02
N TYR A 105 -6.08 -8.32 7.35
CA TYR A 105 -7.30 -7.52 7.19
C TYR A 105 -7.80 -7.50 5.74
N PHE A 106 -6.90 -7.26 4.77
CA PHE A 106 -7.29 -7.22 3.36
C PHE A 106 -7.78 -8.58 2.86
N ARG A 107 -7.15 -9.68 3.31
CA ARG A 107 -7.59 -11.04 2.95
C ARG A 107 -8.97 -11.35 3.49
N ASP A 108 -9.22 -11.08 4.76
CA ASP A 108 -10.53 -11.27 5.38
C ASP A 108 -11.60 -10.40 4.72
N SER A 109 -11.24 -9.15 4.39
CA SER A 109 -12.09 -8.23 3.65
C SER A 109 -12.42 -8.77 2.25
N PHE A 110 -11.43 -9.26 1.51
CA PHE A 110 -11.62 -9.87 0.19
C PHE A 110 -12.57 -11.06 0.24
N LEU A 111 -12.36 -11.99 1.17
CA LEU A 111 -13.24 -13.15 1.36
C LEU A 111 -14.67 -12.73 1.71
N SER A 112 -14.81 -11.68 2.53
CA SER A 112 -16.12 -11.10 2.87
C SER A 112 -16.82 -10.50 1.64
N ILE A 113 -16.08 -9.80 0.78
CA ILE A 113 -16.60 -9.27 -0.49
C ILE A 113 -17.06 -10.42 -1.40
N VAL A 114 -16.27 -11.49 -1.55
CA VAL A 114 -16.64 -12.66 -2.37
C VAL A 114 -17.94 -13.30 -1.87
N LYS A 115 -18.09 -13.45 -0.54
CA LYS A 115 -19.31 -13.98 0.07
C LYS A 115 -20.52 -13.09 -0.19
N GLU A 116 -20.35 -11.78 -0.04
CA GLU A 116 -21.41 -10.80 -0.27
C GLU A 116 -21.81 -10.73 -1.75
N ALA A 117 -20.84 -10.80 -2.66
CA ALA A 117 -21.07 -10.85 -4.11
C ALA A 117 -21.97 -12.02 -4.50
N LYS A 118 -21.69 -13.22 -3.97
CA LYS A 118 -22.52 -14.41 -4.19
C LYS A 118 -23.93 -14.24 -3.63
N ARG A 119 -24.08 -13.57 -2.47
CA ARG A 119 -25.39 -13.24 -1.89
C ARG A 119 -26.18 -12.26 -2.78
N LEU A 120 -25.48 -11.37 -3.48
CA LEU A 120 -26.04 -10.42 -4.45
C LEU A 120 -26.17 -11.00 -5.87
N GLU A 121 -26.03 -12.33 -6.04
CA GLU A 121 -26.16 -13.04 -7.31
C GLU A 121 -25.11 -12.66 -8.38
N PHE A 122 -23.98 -12.07 -7.98
CA PHE A 122 -22.82 -11.93 -8.86
C PHE A 122 -22.21 -13.32 -9.13
N HIS A 123 -21.73 -13.52 -10.36
CA HIS A 123 -20.89 -14.67 -10.68
C HIS A 123 -19.44 -14.30 -10.37
N VAL A 124 -18.79 -15.03 -9.48
CA VAL A 124 -17.42 -14.70 -9.02
C VAL A 124 -16.53 -15.93 -9.09
N ASP A 125 -15.49 -15.83 -9.92
CA ASP A 125 -14.43 -16.82 -10.04
C ASP A 125 -13.12 -16.21 -9.54
N VAL A 126 -12.48 -16.88 -8.60
CA VAL A 126 -11.17 -16.46 -8.08
C VAL A 126 -10.15 -17.50 -8.53
N HIS A 127 -9.13 -17.02 -9.24
CA HIS A 127 -8.03 -17.82 -9.77
C HIS A 127 -6.76 -17.43 -9.02
N GLU A 128 -6.39 -18.24 -8.04
CA GLU A 128 -5.10 -18.18 -7.34
C GLU A 128 -4.03 -18.94 -8.12
N SER A 129 -2.75 -18.64 -7.88
CA SER A 129 -1.62 -19.19 -8.65
C SER A 129 -1.77 -19.00 -10.17
N ALA A 130 -2.40 -17.92 -10.57
CA ALA A 130 -2.83 -17.60 -11.93
C ALA A 130 -2.16 -16.31 -12.41
N LYS A 131 -0.92 -16.43 -12.87
CA LYS A 131 -0.16 -15.30 -13.41
C LYS A 131 -0.69 -14.94 -14.80
N VAL A 132 -1.29 -13.76 -14.93
CA VAL A 132 -1.63 -13.20 -16.25
C VAL A 132 -0.32 -12.76 -16.93
N THR A 133 0.02 -13.42 -18.02
CA THR A 133 1.26 -13.18 -18.79
C THR A 133 1.04 -12.26 -19.99
N ASP A 134 -0.20 -12.11 -20.47
CA ASP A 134 -0.52 -11.20 -21.58
C ASP A 134 -2.00 -10.78 -21.57
N ILE A 135 -2.29 -9.61 -22.13
CA ILE A 135 -3.63 -9.02 -22.24
C ILE A 135 -3.81 -8.52 -23.67
N ILE A 136 -4.74 -9.13 -24.41
CA ILE A 136 -4.98 -8.81 -25.81
C ILE A 136 -6.35 -8.13 -25.94
N PRO A 137 -6.40 -6.78 -26.04
CA PRO A 137 -7.63 -6.08 -26.31
C PRO A 137 -8.04 -6.24 -27.78
N THR A 138 -9.33 -6.45 -28.02
CA THR A 138 -9.94 -6.50 -29.36
C THR A 138 -11.13 -5.53 -29.43
N THR A 139 -11.71 -5.37 -30.61
CA THR A 139 -12.90 -4.51 -30.78
C THR A 139 -14.15 -5.06 -30.08
N THR A 140 -14.15 -6.33 -29.67
CA THR A 140 -15.30 -7.00 -29.05
C THR A 140 -15.07 -7.44 -27.61
N GLY A 141 -13.90 -7.18 -27.03
CA GLY A 141 -13.58 -7.55 -25.65
C GLY A 141 -12.08 -7.69 -25.40
N VAL A 142 -11.73 -8.44 -24.36
CA VAL A 142 -10.35 -8.68 -23.92
C VAL A 142 -10.13 -10.17 -23.73
N THR A 143 -9.03 -10.68 -24.29
CA THR A 143 -8.55 -12.05 -24.07
C THR A 143 -7.31 -12.01 -23.18
N LEU A 144 -7.22 -12.94 -22.24
CA LEU A 144 -6.09 -13.05 -21.32
C LEU A 144 -5.27 -14.29 -21.64
N SER A 145 -3.95 -14.18 -21.48
CA SER A 145 -3.08 -15.35 -21.36
C SER A 145 -2.70 -15.53 -19.91
N VAL A 146 -2.98 -16.71 -19.35
CA VAL A 146 -2.72 -17.05 -17.94
C VAL A 146 -1.79 -18.24 -17.89
N ASN A 147 -0.73 -18.15 -17.09
CA ASN A 147 0.32 -19.15 -16.97
C ASN A 147 0.89 -19.58 -18.34
N GLY A 148 1.07 -18.61 -19.25
CA GLY A 148 1.59 -18.83 -20.60
C GLY A 148 0.61 -19.44 -21.61
N SER A 149 -0.66 -19.63 -21.24
CA SER A 149 -1.70 -20.18 -22.12
C SER A 149 -2.86 -19.21 -22.31
N VAL A 150 -3.34 -19.07 -23.55
CA VAL A 150 -4.51 -18.24 -23.86
C VAL A 150 -5.75 -18.84 -23.21
N LEU A 151 -6.45 -18.05 -22.39
CA LEU A 151 -7.74 -18.45 -21.84
C LEU A 151 -8.80 -18.46 -22.96
N PRO A 152 -9.64 -19.52 -23.04
CA PRO A 152 -10.73 -19.56 -24.02
C PRO A 152 -11.80 -18.50 -23.77
N GLU A 153 -11.91 -18.03 -22.53
CA GLU A 153 -12.90 -17.03 -22.14
C GLU A 153 -12.49 -15.63 -22.60
N GLN A 154 -13.47 -14.90 -23.14
CA GLN A 154 -13.35 -13.48 -23.45
C GLN A 154 -14.12 -12.66 -22.41
N PHE A 155 -13.51 -11.54 -22.00
CA PHE A 155 -14.09 -10.58 -21.09
C PHE A 155 -14.56 -9.33 -21.83
N ASP A 156 -15.59 -8.64 -21.31
CA ASP A 156 -16.00 -7.35 -21.86
C ASP A 156 -15.02 -6.24 -21.46
N LEU A 157 -14.46 -6.33 -20.24
CA LEU A 157 -13.48 -5.40 -19.69
C LEU A 157 -12.43 -6.15 -18.87
N ALA A 158 -11.22 -5.60 -18.80
CA ALA A 158 -10.18 -6.03 -17.87
C ALA A 158 -9.67 -4.83 -17.06
N VAL A 159 -9.52 -5.02 -15.75
CA VAL A 159 -8.91 -4.06 -14.84
C VAL A 159 -7.52 -4.56 -14.46
N ILE A 160 -6.50 -3.77 -14.76
CA ILE A 160 -5.12 -4.08 -14.38
C ILE A 160 -4.86 -3.46 -13.00
N ALA A 161 -4.74 -4.31 -12.00
CA ALA A 161 -4.53 -3.97 -10.59
C ALA A 161 -3.30 -4.69 -10.01
N THR A 162 -2.25 -4.87 -10.83
CA THR A 162 -1.04 -5.65 -10.51
C THR A 162 -0.07 -4.95 -9.57
N GLY A 163 -0.34 -3.70 -9.18
CA GLY A 163 0.54 -2.91 -8.33
C GLY A 163 1.80 -2.43 -9.05
N HIS A 164 2.92 -2.37 -8.32
CA HIS A 164 4.21 -1.88 -8.82
C HIS A 164 5.14 -3.02 -9.23
N VAL A 165 6.00 -2.75 -10.20
CA VAL A 165 7.11 -3.63 -10.57
C VAL A 165 8.28 -3.34 -9.63
N TRP A 166 8.72 -4.31 -8.85
CA TRP A 166 10.01 -4.23 -8.16
C TRP A 166 11.15 -4.52 -9.14
N PRO A 167 12.35 -3.96 -8.92
CA PRO A 167 13.53 -4.37 -9.66
C PRO A 167 13.72 -5.89 -9.56
N GLU A 168 14.10 -6.55 -10.66
CA GLU A 168 14.32 -8.00 -10.67
C GLU A 168 15.43 -8.41 -9.69
N GLU A 169 15.27 -9.56 -9.03
CA GLU A 169 16.23 -10.14 -8.08
C GLU A 169 17.64 -10.32 -8.68
N ASP A 170 17.76 -10.40 -10.01
CA ASP A 170 19.01 -10.59 -10.76
C ASP A 170 20.02 -9.43 -10.60
N GLU A 171 19.63 -8.29 -10.00
CA GLU A 171 20.56 -7.22 -9.62
C GLU A 171 21.21 -7.41 -8.24
N ALA A 172 20.72 -8.36 -7.42
CA ALA A 172 21.36 -8.71 -6.15
C ALA A 172 22.68 -9.42 -6.43
N THR A 173 23.77 -8.75 -6.08
CA THR A 173 25.11 -9.32 -6.20
C THR A 173 25.56 -9.86 -4.85
N ARG A 174 26.63 -10.66 -4.83
CA ARG A 174 27.34 -11.01 -3.58
C ARG A 174 27.87 -9.79 -2.81
N THR A 175 27.78 -8.59 -3.38
CA THR A 175 28.36 -7.36 -2.82
C THR A 175 27.34 -6.37 -2.27
N PHE A 176 26.07 -6.41 -2.69
CA PHE A 176 25.02 -5.53 -2.18
C PHE A 176 23.61 -6.04 -2.51
N PHE A 177 22.62 -5.57 -1.75
CA PHE A 177 21.20 -5.78 -1.99
C PHE A 177 20.60 -4.52 -2.65
N PRO A 178 19.96 -4.61 -3.83
CA PRO A 178 19.32 -3.45 -4.47
C PRO A 178 18.10 -2.93 -3.71
N SER A 179 17.39 -3.78 -2.95
CA SER A 179 16.27 -3.39 -2.11
C SER A 179 16.20 -4.25 -0.83
N PRO A 180 15.37 -3.88 0.17
CA PRO A 180 15.12 -4.74 1.32
C PRO A 180 14.54 -6.11 0.93
N TRP A 181 13.80 -6.17 -0.17
CA TRP A 181 13.07 -7.36 -0.63
C TRP A 181 13.89 -8.25 -1.57
N SER A 182 15.07 -7.83 -2.00
CA SER A 182 15.96 -8.64 -2.84
C SER A 182 16.82 -9.61 -2.02
N GLY A 183 16.23 -10.27 -1.01
CA GLY A 183 16.89 -11.22 -0.11
C GLY A 183 17.57 -10.64 1.14
N LEU A 184 17.49 -9.32 1.39
CA LEU A 184 18.04 -8.74 2.64
C LEU A 184 17.23 -9.17 3.87
N MET A 185 15.90 -9.32 3.74
CA MET A 185 15.03 -9.76 4.85
C MET A 185 15.46 -11.11 5.46
N ASP A 186 15.97 -12.02 4.63
CA ASP A 186 16.39 -13.37 5.03
C ASP A 186 17.90 -13.47 5.31
N ALA A 187 18.67 -12.45 4.93
CA ALA A 187 20.11 -12.46 5.08
C ALA A 187 20.53 -12.31 6.54
N SER A 188 21.38 -13.23 7.02
CA SER A 188 22.06 -13.07 8.29
C SER A 188 23.19 -12.05 8.14
N ILE A 189 23.03 -10.88 8.75
CA ILE A 189 24.01 -9.81 8.71
C ILE A 189 24.82 -9.85 10.01
N PRO A 190 26.15 -10.00 9.97
CA PRO A 190 26.96 -9.94 11.17
C PRO A 190 26.98 -8.51 11.72
N SER A 191 27.24 -8.37 13.02
CA SER A 191 27.46 -7.07 13.65
C SER A 191 28.65 -6.37 13.00
N CYS A 192 28.36 -5.45 12.07
CA CYS A 192 29.36 -4.83 11.21
C CYS A 192 28.95 -3.43 10.74
N ARG A 193 29.77 -2.83 9.88
CA ARG A 193 29.45 -1.54 9.24
C ARG A 193 28.59 -1.78 8.00
N VAL A 194 27.39 -1.23 8.00
CA VAL A 194 26.42 -1.32 6.90
C VAL A 194 26.19 0.07 6.32
N GLY A 195 26.31 0.20 5.01
CA GLY A 195 25.95 1.41 4.27
C GLY A 195 24.64 1.20 3.52
N ILE A 196 23.69 2.11 3.67
CA ILE A 196 22.40 2.08 2.99
C ILE A 196 22.32 3.31 2.08
N MET A 197 22.17 3.08 0.77
CA MET A 197 21.97 4.16 -0.19
C MET A 197 20.48 4.50 -0.26
N GLY A 198 20.06 5.51 0.51
CA GLY A 198 18.66 5.94 0.59
C GLY A 198 18.24 6.25 2.02
N THR A 199 17.47 7.33 2.17
CA THR A 199 16.82 7.73 3.43
C THR A 199 15.30 7.79 3.30
N SER A 200 14.70 7.17 2.29
CA SER A 200 13.24 7.02 2.18
C SER A 200 12.74 5.86 3.06
N LEU A 201 11.42 5.60 3.05
CA LEU A 201 10.81 4.48 3.79
C LEU A 201 11.49 3.13 3.49
N SER A 202 11.81 2.83 2.23
CA SER A 202 12.53 1.59 1.89
C SER A 202 13.95 1.55 2.47
N GLY A 203 14.63 2.69 2.61
CA GLY A 203 15.93 2.78 3.28
C GLY A 203 15.82 2.54 4.79
N LEU A 204 14.73 2.99 5.40
CA LEU A 204 14.39 2.67 6.80
C LEU A 204 14.05 1.19 6.96
N ASP A 205 13.29 0.59 6.04
CA ASP A 205 12.99 -0.85 6.05
C ASP A 205 14.28 -1.69 5.96
N ALA A 206 15.23 -1.30 5.09
CA ALA A 206 16.55 -1.93 5.03
C ALA A 206 17.31 -1.80 6.36
N ALA A 207 17.27 -0.62 7.00
CA ALA A 207 17.90 -0.43 8.29
C ALA A 207 17.25 -1.32 9.36
N MET A 208 15.92 -1.38 9.40
CA MET A 208 15.16 -2.21 10.33
C MET A 208 15.44 -3.71 10.14
N ALA A 209 15.55 -4.18 8.89
CA ALA A 209 15.90 -5.58 8.57
C ALA A 209 17.25 -6.00 9.19
N VAL A 210 18.21 -5.07 9.29
CA VAL A 210 19.51 -5.31 9.93
C VAL A 210 19.43 -5.13 11.45
N VAL A 211 18.87 -4.01 11.92
CA VAL A 211 18.82 -3.63 13.35
C VAL A 211 18.13 -4.69 14.18
N MET A 212 17.03 -5.25 13.68
CA MET A 212 16.24 -6.23 14.42
C MET A 212 16.95 -7.59 14.61
N GLN A 213 18.09 -7.83 13.95
CA GLN A 213 18.95 -9.01 14.20
C GLN A 213 19.90 -8.83 15.39
N HIS A 214 19.99 -7.61 15.94
CA HIS A 214 21.04 -7.20 16.87
C HIS A 214 20.52 -6.56 18.16
N GLY A 215 19.21 -6.61 18.40
CA GLY A 215 18.59 -6.06 19.58
C GLY A 215 17.10 -5.83 19.39
N GLU A 216 16.50 -5.05 20.30
CA GLU A 216 15.09 -4.71 20.21
C GLU A 216 14.77 -3.33 20.78
N PHE A 217 13.66 -2.76 20.30
CA PHE A 217 13.11 -1.52 20.85
C PHE A 217 12.33 -1.80 22.14
N ARG A 218 12.68 -1.08 23.22
CA ARG A 218 11.98 -1.04 24.51
C ARG A 218 11.91 0.41 25.00
N ASP A 219 10.72 0.89 25.35
CA ASP A 219 10.49 2.22 25.94
C ASP A 219 11.25 3.34 25.19
N ASP A 220 11.03 3.45 23.88
CA ASP A 220 11.65 4.41 22.96
C ASP A 220 13.18 4.33 22.84
N LYS A 221 13.78 3.23 23.30
CA LYS A 221 15.22 2.97 23.20
C LYS A 221 15.49 1.67 22.48
N PHE A 222 16.55 1.66 21.67
CA PHE A 222 17.07 0.42 21.12
C PHE A 222 18.06 -0.21 22.11
N VAL A 223 17.74 -1.43 22.56
CA VAL A 223 18.59 -2.23 23.46
C VAL A 223 19.37 -3.22 22.61
N LEU A 224 20.69 -3.01 22.53
CA LEU A 224 21.61 -3.89 21.79
C LEU A 224 21.77 -5.24 22.49
N ASP A 225 21.78 -6.30 21.70
CA ASP A 225 22.15 -7.64 22.14
C ASP A 225 23.65 -7.72 22.45
N LYS A 226 24.00 -8.63 23.36
CA LYS A 226 25.39 -8.87 23.73
C LYS A 226 26.18 -9.37 22.51
N GLY A 227 27.27 -8.67 22.18
CA GLY A 227 28.13 -9.00 21.03
C GLY A 227 27.77 -8.23 19.75
N SER A 228 26.78 -7.34 19.80
CA SER A 228 26.38 -6.49 18.68
C SER A 228 27.09 -5.13 18.64
N ASP A 229 28.13 -4.91 19.45
CA ASP A 229 28.82 -3.63 19.64
C ASP A 229 29.51 -3.08 18.37
N ALA A 230 29.76 -3.94 17.39
CA ALA A 230 30.40 -3.57 16.13
C ALA A 230 29.42 -3.03 15.07
N LEU A 231 28.11 -3.10 15.34
CA LEU A 231 27.07 -2.68 14.41
C LEU A 231 27.09 -1.16 14.25
N LYS A 232 27.25 -0.72 13.00
CA LYS A 232 27.11 0.70 12.62
C LYS A 232 26.39 0.80 11.30
N ILE A 233 25.24 1.44 11.29
CA ILE A 233 24.45 1.68 10.09
C ILE A 233 24.59 3.14 9.69
N VAL A 234 24.93 3.38 8.43
CA VAL A 234 25.01 4.71 7.83
C VAL A 234 24.03 4.79 6.68
N LEU A 235 23.02 5.65 6.81
CA LEU A 235 22.11 5.98 5.72
C LEU A 235 22.68 7.17 4.92
N MET A 236 22.77 7.01 3.61
CA MET A 236 23.29 8.03 2.70
C MET A 236 22.14 8.69 1.97
N SER A 237 22.11 10.02 2.00
CA SER A 237 21.09 10.84 1.33
C SER A 237 21.74 11.93 0.50
N ARG A 238 21.19 12.21 -0.69
CA ARG A 238 21.60 13.36 -1.50
C ARG A 238 21.24 14.70 -0.84
N THR A 239 20.13 14.74 -0.09
CA THR A 239 19.61 15.96 0.53
C THR A 239 19.92 16.05 2.03
N GLY A 240 20.38 14.96 2.65
CA GLY A 240 20.65 14.91 4.09
C GLY A 240 19.39 14.85 4.96
N ILE A 241 18.24 14.52 4.37
CA ILE A 241 16.92 14.54 5.03
C ILE A 241 16.42 13.11 5.24
N LEU A 242 15.87 12.85 6.43
CA LEU A 242 15.04 11.67 6.73
C LEU A 242 13.57 11.99 6.40
N PRO A 243 12.73 10.98 6.13
CA PRO A 243 11.31 11.22 5.91
C PRO A 243 10.74 11.86 7.18
N GLU A 244 9.89 12.85 7.02
CA GLU A 244 9.19 13.41 8.18
C GLU A 244 8.36 12.31 8.85
N ALA A 245 8.41 12.26 10.17
CA ALA A 245 7.48 11.44 10.93
C ALA A 245 6.07 11.96 10.67
N ASP A 246 5.10 11.06 10.52
CA ASP A 246 3.73 11.41 10.20
C ASP A 246 3.21 12.56 11.06
N PHE A 247 2.63 13.57 10.41
CA PHE A 247 2.19 14.79 11.07
C PHE A 247 0.72 14.67 11.43
N TYR A 248 0.36 15.18 12.62
CA TYR A 248 -1.04 15.25 12.99
C TYR A 248 -1.79 16.20 12.05
N CYS A 249 -2.71 15.65 11.27
CA CYS A 249 -3.76 16.40 10.58
C CYS A 249 -5.15 15.93 11.02
N PRO A 250 -6.15 16.82 11.14
CA PRO A 250 -7.53 16.41 11.40
C PRO A 250 -8.07 15.60 10.21
N ILE A 251 -8.79 14.51 10.51
CA ILE A 251 -9.50 13.68 9.53
C ILE A 251 -10.98 13.62 9.94
N PRO A 252 -11.94 13.92 9.03
CA PRO A 252 -11.72 14.29 7.63
C PRO A 252 -10.97 15.62 7.50
N TYR A 253 -10.29 15.81 6.36
CA TYR A 253 -9.57 17.06 6.09
C TYR A 253 -10.52 18.26 6.21
N GLU A 254 -9.97 19.37 6.71
CA GLU A 254 -10.71 20.62 6.72
C GLU A 254 -11.04 21.04 5.28
N PRO A 255 -12.29 21.44 5.00
CA PRO A 255 -12.69 21.82 3.65
C PRO A 255 -11.95 23.08 3.21
N LEU A 256 -11.51 23.09 1.95
CA LEU A 256 -10.84 24.23 1.33
C LEU A 256 -11.81 25.40 1.17
N SER A 257 -11.31 26.63 1.33
CA SER A 257 -12.10 27.86 1.24
C SER A 257 -11.99 28.57 -0.12
N VAL A 258 -10.87 28.37 -0.83
CA VAL A 258 -10.52 28.99 -2.10
C VAL A 258 -10.53 27.95 -3.22
N LEU A 259 -9.71 26.89 -3.13
CA LEU A 259 -9.66 25.81 -4.11
C LEU A 259 -10.76 24.78 -3.82
N THR A 260 -12.01 25.24 -3.85
CA THR A 260 -13.18 24.35 -3.73
C THR A 260 -13.38 23.52 -5.00
N GLU A 261 -14.16 22.43 -4.92
CA GLU A 261 -14.55 21.63 -6.09
C GLU A 261 -15.17 22.51 -7.19
N GLY A 262 -16.12 23.38 -6.83
CA GLY A 262 -16.74 24.30 -7.79
C GLY A 262 -15.77 25.33 -8.39
N ALA A 263 -14.76 25.78 -7.64
CA ALA A 263 -13.72 26.66 -8.18
C ALA A 263 -12.83 25.92 -9.19
N ALA A 264 -12.43 24.67 -8.88
CA ALA A 264 -11.66 23.83 -9.78
C ALA A 264 -12.44 23.51 -11.08
N GLU A 265 -13.72 23.13 -10.96
CA GLU A 265 -14.61 22.88 -12.10
C GLU A 265 -14.78 24.12 -12.98
N SER A 266 -14.91 25.32 -12.37
CA SER A 266 -14.98 26.58 -13.11
C SER A 266 -13.70 26.85 -13.91
N GLU A 267 -12.52 26.56 -13.37
CA GLU A 267 -11.26 26.70 -14.10
C GLU A 267 -11.11 25.67 -15.22
N ILE A 268 -11.54 24.42 -15.00
CA ILE A 268 -11.55 23.36 -16.01
C ILE A 268 -12.46 23.74 -17.19
N ALA A 269 -13.63 24.30 -16.90
CA ALA A 269 -14.60 24.72 -17.93
C ALA A 269 -14.06 25.82 -18.87
N LYS A 270 -13.02 26.57 -18.47
CA LYS A 270 -12.36 27.59 -19.30
C LYS A 270 -11.40 27.00 -20.34
N GLY A 271 -11.16 25.69 -20.31
CA GLY A 271 -10.27 24.98 -21.23
C GLY A 271 -8.86 24.72 -20.68
N SER A 272 -8.13 23.86 -21.40
CA SER A 272 -6.81 23.33 -21.00
C SER A 272 -5.69 24.37 -20.99
N ASP A 273 -5.77 25.39 -21.83
CA ASP A 273 -4.72 26.39 -22.00
C ASP A 273 -4.53 27.14 -20.68
N GLY A 274 -3.35 27.02 -20.05
CA GLY A 274 -3.03 27.64 -18.76
C GLY A 274 -3.82 27.09 -17.56
N LEU A 275 -4.50 25.94 -17.69
CA LEU A 275 -5.32 25.37 -16.60
C LEU A 275 -4.50 25.13 -15.33
N LEU A 276 -3.32 24.52 -15.47
CA LEU A 276 -2.47 24.20 -14.33
C LEU A 276 -2.03 25.46 -13.58
N ASP A 277 -1.70 26.55 -14.28
CA ASP A 277 -1.31 27.82 -13.67
C ASP A 277 -2.48 28.46 -12.88
N ARG A 278 -3.70 28.38 -13.41
CA ARG A 278 -4.90 28.87 -12.73
C ARG A 278 -5.20 28.07 -11.48
N ILE A 279 -5.14 26.74 -11.56
CA ILE A 279 -5.30 25.86 -10.39
C ILE A 279 -4.20 26.12 -9.36
N PHE A 280 -2.94 26.23 -9.80
CA PHE A 280 -1.82 26.55 -8.93
C PHE A 280 -2.00 27.90 -8.22
N THR A 281 -2.53 28.92 -8.92
CA THR A 281 -2.86 30.21 -8.31
C THR A 281 -3.90 30.09 -7.21
N LEU A 282 -4.93 29.25 -7.39
CA LEU A 282 -5.92 28.99 -6.35
C LEU A 282 -5.31 28.25 -5.16
N MET A 283 -4.42 27.28 -5.42
CA MET A 283 -3.69 26.56 -4.38
C MET A 283 -2.81 27.50 -3.54
N VAL A 284 -2.04 28.40 -4.19
CA VAL A 284 -1.21 29.39 -3.48
C VAL A 284 -2.09 30.31 -2.61
N LYS A 285 -3.25 30.75 -3.12
CA LYS A 285 -4.19 31.57 -2.34
C LYS A 285 -4.78 30.82 -1.15
N GLU A 286 -5.08 29.53 -1.30
CA GLU A 286 -5.53 28.68 -0.19
C GLU A 286 -4.44 28.60 0.89
N LEU A 287 -3.19 28.32 0.50
CA LEU A 287 -2.06 28.24 1.42
C LEU A 287 -1.81 29.56 2.14
N GLN A 288 -1.91 30.69 1.44
CA GLN A 288 -1.78 32.03 2.03
C GLN A 288 -2.89 32.33 3.05
N LEU A 289 -4.10 31.82 2.81
CA LEU A 289 -5.21 31.95 3.74
C LEU A 289 -5.03 31.05 4.98
N ALA A 290 -4.55 29.82 4.78
CA ALA A 290 -4.37 28.82 5.82
C ALA A 290 -3.15 29.11 6.72
N ASP A 291 -2.01 29.47 6.12
CA ASP A 291 -0.77 29.81 6.83
C ASP A 291 0.04 30.90 6.08
N PRO A 292 -0.30 32.19 6.30
CA PRO A 292 0.40 33.30 5.65
C PRO A 292 1.88 33.36 6.06
N THR A 293 2.20 32.99 7.31
CA THR A 293 3.57 33.09 7.83
C THR A 293 4.48 32.05 7.17
N TRP A 294 3.98 30.83 6.96
CA TRP A 294 4.72 29.80 6.24
C TRP A 294 4.91 30.18 4.77
N CYS A 295 3.87 30.69 4.11
CA CYS A 295 3.95 31.13 2.72
C CYS A 295 5.01 32.22 2.49
N GLU A 296 5.13 33.17 3.42
CA GLU A 296 6.20 34.19 3.38
C GLU A 296 7.59 33.56 3.50
N LYS A 297 7.78 32.57 4.38
CA LYS A 297 9.07 31.91 4.59
C LYS A 297 9.56 31.13 3.38
N ILE A 298 8.66 30.50 2.63
CA ILE A 298 9.02 29.69 1.45
C ILE A 298 8.98 30.47 0.14
N SER A 299 8.67 31.78 0.18
CA SER A 299 8.48 32.60 -1.02
C SER A 299 7.47 31.98 -2.00
N ALA A 300 6.32 31.54 -1.48
CA ALA A 300 5.24 30.93 -2.27
C ALA A 300 4.53 31.92 -3.22
N ALA A 301 4.96 33.18 -3.27
CA ALA A 301 4.46 34.24 -4.14
C ALA A 301 5.58 35.14 -4.64
#